data_AF-A0A8S3F2B8-F1
#
_entry.id   AF-A0A8S3F2B8-F1
#
_cell.length_a   1.000
_cell.length_b   1.000
_cell.length_c   1.000
_cell.angle_alpha   90.00
_cell.angle_beta   90.00
_cell.angle_gamma   90.00
#
_symmetry.space_group_name_H-M   'P 1'
#
loop_
_entity.id
_entity.type
_entity.pdbx_description
1 polymer ?
#
loop_
_entity_poly.entity_id
_entity_poly.type
_entity_poly.pdbx_seq_one_letter_code
_entity_poly.pdbx_strand_id
1 'polypeptide(L)'
;KQYRYKQRPVKRQIIDISNYVRQERFCFPEEPPKSFANHGKEADLYTSWFIKHYEIADTGYKNLYPIAELAAQGILIEGKLLNQEFDAQQMGDELKCCKSDEEIKRCAARLYSAESFLYKLLSQTLINEGMSKIETLGPLCHLLNANMYCDVSDKEQIVYRGENLTDGILEEYKKSY
;
A
#
# COMPACT_ATOMS: atom_id res chain seq x y z
N LYS A 1 41.59 -6.40 -18.10
CA LYS A 1 41.66 -5.92 -16.69
C LYS A 1 40.30 -6.17 -16.05
N GLN A 2 40.21 -7.10 -15.09
CA GLN A 2 38.95 -7.50 -14.44
C GLN A 2 38.69 -6.62 -13.22
N TYR A 3 37.58 -5.88 -13.19
CA TYR A 3 37.17 -5.09 -12.02
C TYR A 3 36.57 -6.03 -10.97
N ARG A 4 37.33 -6.29 -9.89
CA ARG A 4 36.77 -6.92 -8.68
C ARG A 4 35.96 -5.88 -7.92
N TYR A 5 34.63 -5.98 -7.97
CA TYR A 5 33.75 -5.25 -7.05
C TYR A 5 33.98 -5.78 -5.63
N LYS A 6 34.80 -5.07 -4.84
CA LYS A 6 34.90 -5.32 -3.40
C LYS A 6 33.60 -4.82 -2.76
N GLN A 7 32.78 -5.73 -2.26
CA GLN A 7 31.67 -5.37 -1.39
C GLN A 7 32.20 -4.51 -0.23
N ARG A 8 31.54 -3.37 0.02
CA ARG A 8 31.85 -2.54 1.18
C ARG A 8 31.37 -3.28 2.44
N PRO A 9 32.16 -3.32 3.52
CA PRO A 9 31.71 -3.91 4.77
C PRO A 9 30.49 -3.14 5.30
N VAL A 10 29.35 -3.83 5.43
CA VAL A 10 28.15 -3.30 6.08
C VAL A 10 28.37 -3.38 7.59
N LYS A 11 28.54 -2.23 8.25
CA LYS A 11 28.56 -2.16 9.72
C LYS A 11 27.14 -2.45 10.23
N ARG A 12 26.96 -3.61 10.87
CA ARG A 12 25.76 -3.89 11.67
C ARG A 12 25.88 -3.11 12.97
N GLN A 13 25.07 -2.06 13.12
CA GLN A 13 24.89 -1.42 14.42
C GLN A 13 23.91 -2.28 15.22
N ILE A 14 24.24 -2.52 16.49
CA ILE A 14 23.28 -3.08 17.45
C ILE A 14 22.35 -1.91 17.79
N ILE A 15 21.23 -1.84 17.06
CA ILE A 15 20.20 -0.85 17.31
C ILE A 15 19.36 -1.38 18.47
N ASP A 16 19.24 -0.58 19.52
CA ASP A 16 18.32 -0.86 20.61
C ASP A 16 16.88 -0.78 20.07
N ILE A 17 16.25 -1.94 19.94
CA ILE A 17 14.91 -2.12 19.36
C ILE A 17 13.87 -1.36 20.18
N SER A 18 14.12 -1.12 21.48
CA SER A 18 13.22 -0.33 22.34
C SER A 18 13.12 1.14 21.93
N ASN A 19 14.10 1.65 21.17
CA ASN A 19 14.11 3.02 20.66
C ASN A 19 13.63 3.13 19.20
N TYR A 20 13.37 2.00 18.52
CA TYR A 20 12.96 1.94 17.12
C TYR A 20 11.56 1.35 16.98
N VAL A 21 10.64 1.91 17.74
CA VAL A 21 9.26 1.49 17.70
C VAL A 21 8.53 2.32 16.66
N ARG A 22 8.41 1.76 15.45
CA ARG A 22 7.52 2.25 14.37
C ARG A 22 6.02 2.18 14.75
N GLN A 23 5.68 2.09 16.03
CA GLN A 23 4.31 1.85 16.52
C GLN A 23 3.36 3.00 16.16
N GLU A 24 3.85 4.23 16.02
CA GLU A 24 2.98 5.39 15.75
C GLU A 24 2.40 5.42 14.33
N ARG A 25 2.89 4.56 13.42
CA ARG A 25 2.22 4.31 12.14
C ARG A 25 0.90 3.55 12.27
N PHE A 26 0.52 3.11 13.48
CA PHE A 26 -0.60 2.21 13.73
C PHE A 26 -1.52 2.75 14.84
N CYS A 27 -2.05 3.97 14.69
CA CYS A 27 -2.98 4.58 15.67
C CYS A 27 -4.47 4.31 15.37
N PHE A 28 -4.81 3.12 14.91
CA PHE A 28 -6.15 2.57 15.07
C PHE A 28 -6.01 1.27 15.85
N PRO A 29 -6.96 0.91 16.73
CA PRO A 29 -6.99 -0.44 17.28
C PRO A 29 -7.19 -1.40 16.10
N GLU A 30 -6.10 -2.03 15.66
CA GLU A 30 -6.15 -3.09 14.66
C GLU A 30 -6.88 -4.27 15.29
N GLU A 31 -7.87 -4.82 14.59
CA GLU A 31 -8.30 -6.18 14.86
C GLU A 31 -7.06 -7.08 14.78
N PRO A 32 -6.90 -8.07 15.67
CA PRO A 32 -5.72 -8.91 15.69
C PRO A 32 -5.49 -9.49 14.29
N PRO A 33 -4.26 -9.43 13.75
CA PRO A 33 -3.99 -9.87 12.39
C PRO A 33 -4.40 -11.33 12.25
N LYS A 34 -5.22 -11.61 11.23
CA LYS A 34 -5.56 -13.00 10.86
C LYS A 34 -4.27 -13.73 10.48
N SER A 35 -4.18 -15.00 10.88
CA SER A 35 -3.04 -15.87 10.60
C SER A 35 -2.68 -15.86 9.11
N PHE A 36 -1.43 -15.49 8.78
CA PHE A 36 -0.90 -15.50 7.41
C PHE A 36 -0.74 -16.91 6.83
N ALA A 37 -1.01 -17.97 7.61
CA ALA A 37 -0.86 -19.36 7.19
C ALA A 37 -1.63 -19.71 5.90
N ASN A 38 -2.69 -18.94 5.56
CA ASN A 38 -3.49 -19.15 4.34
C ASN A 38 -3.35 -18.05 3.28
N HIS A 39 -2.67 -16.93 3.58
CA HIS A 39 -2.77 -15.71 2.75
C HIS A 39 -1.75 -15.60 1.61
N GLY A 40 -0.80 -16.55 1.49
CA GLY A 40 0.26 -16.51 0.47
C GLY A 40 -0.23 -16.56 -0.98
N LYS A 41 -1.49 -16.93 -1.23
CA LYS A 41 -2.15 -16.85 -2.54
C LYS A 41 -3.31 -15.84 -2.58
N GLU A 42 -3.81 -15.40 -1.44
CA GLU A 42 -5.02 -14.59 -1.33
C GLU A 42 -4.73 -13.08 -1.35
N ALA A 43 -3.58 -12.63 -0.85
CA ALA A 43 -3.22 -11.20 -0.88
C ALA A 43 -3.13 -10.64 -2.31
N ASP A 44 -2.56 -11.42 -3.25
CA ASP A 44 -2.59 -11.12 -4.69
C ASP A 44 -4.02 -11.19 -5.26
N LEU A 45 -4.88 -12.06 -4.72
CA LEU A 45 -6.29 -12.15 -5.12
C LEU A 45 -7.08 -10.92 -4.68
N TYR A 46 -6.82 -10.31 -3.53
CA TYR A 46 -7.64 -9.19 -3.06
C TYR A 46 -7.34 -7.87 -3.77
N THR A 47 -6.07 -7.57 -4.01
CA THR A 47 -5.73 -6.41 -4.84
C THR A 47 -6.20 -6.64 -6.26
N SER A 48 -5.95 -7.84 -6.83
CA SER A 48 -6.45 -8.16 -8.17
C SER A 48 -7.98 -8.20 -8.25
N TRP A 49 -8.70 -8.55 -7.19
CA TRP A 49 -10.17 -8.58 -7.15
C TRP A 49 -10.78 -7.18 -6.97
N PHE A 50 -10.21 -6.35 -6.10
CA PHE A 50 -10.61 -4.96 -5.91
C PHE A 50 -10.37 -4.15 -7.19
N ILE A 51 -9.22 -4.36 -7.83
CA ILE A 51 -8.86 -3.76 -9.12
C ILE A 51 -9.75 -4.32 -10.23
N LYS A 52 -9.97 -5.64 -10.29
CA LYS A 52 -10.83 -6.25 -11.31
C LYS A 52 -12.28 -5.78 -11.18
N HIS A 53 -12.80 -5.58 -9.98
CA HIS A 53 -14.15 -5.04 -9.82
C HIS A 53 -14.25 -3.56 -10.19
N TYR A 54 -13.19 -2.77 -9.93
CA TYR A 54 -13.11 -1.41 -10.44
C TYR A 54 -13.01 -1.39 -11.98
N GLU A 55 -12.14 -2.20 -12.57
CA GLU A 55 -11.92 -2.30 -14.03
C GLU A 55 -13.12 -2.87 -14.79
N ILE A 56 -13.91 -3.77 -14.17
CA ILE A 56 -15.18 -4.25 -14.73
C ILE A 56 -16.25 -3.15 -14.69
N ALA A 57 -16.19 -2.24 -13.71
CA ALA A 57 -17.16 -1.16 -13.55
C ALA A 57 -16.86 0.05 -14.46
N ASP A 58 -15.59 0.30 -14.81
CA ASP A 58 -15.13 1.45 -15.60
C ASP A 58 -13.63 1.18 -15.93
N THR A 59 -13.08 1.13 -17.13
CA THR A 59 -13.19 2.05 -18.27
C THR A 59 -12.13 1.67 -19.31
N GLY A 60 -12.45 1.78 -20.61
CA GLY A 60 -11.47 1.64 -21.69
C GLY A 60 -10.49 2.83 -21.80
N TYR A 61 -10.04 3.42 -20.69
CA TYR A 61 -9.17 4.59 -20.71
C TYR A 61 -7.74 4.22 -21.10
N LYS A 62 -7.23 4.91 -22.13
CA LYS A 62 -5.83 4.83 -22.56
C LYS A 62 -4.90 5.76 -21.77
N ASN A 63 -5.45 6.56 -20.84
CA ASN A 63 -4.77 7.66 -20.17
C ASN A 63 -5.15 7.68 -18.67
N LEU A 64 -4.19 7.92 -17.77
CA LEU A 64 -4.42 7.87 -16.32
C LEU A 64 -5.03 9.15 -15.73
N TYR A 65 -5.07 10.25 -16.48
CA TYR A 65 -5.59 11.52 -15.96
C TYR A 65 -7.03 11.48 -15.42
N PRO A 66 -8.03 10.91 -16.14
CA PRO A 66 -9.39 10.82 -15.61
C PRO A 66 -9.44 9.98 -14.31
N ILE A 67 -8.60 8.94 -14.23
CA ILE A 67 -8.49 8.09 -13.04
C ILE A 67 -7.86 8.86 -11.88
N ALA A 68 -6.87 9.71 -12.15
CA ALA A 68 -6.26 10.60 -11.17
C ALA A 68 -7.26 11.61 -10.58
N GLU A 69 -8.17 12.15 -11.41
CA GLU A 69 -9.24 13.03 -10.92
C GLU A 69 -10.22 12.29 -10.01
N LEU A 70 -10.64 11.07 -10.39
CA LEU A 70 -11.51 10.23 -9.56
C LEU A 70 -10.83 9.84 -8.24
N ALA A 71 -9.55 9.47 -8.29
CA ALA A 71 -8.77 9.17 -7.09
C ALA A 71 -8.67 10.38 -6.16
N ALA A 72 -8.44 11.56 -6.70
CA ALA A 72 -8.40 12.80 -5.91
C ALA A 72 -9.77 13.09 -5.25
N GLN A 73 -10.88 12.88 -5.96
CA GLN A 73 -12.22 13.04 -5.39
C GLN A 73 -12.50 12.01 -4.28
N GLY A 74 -12.11 10.75 -4.48
CA GLY A 74 -12.25 9.70 -3.49
C GLY A 74 -11.46 10.00 -2.21
N ILE A 75 -10.21 10.46 -2.34
CA ILE A 75 -9.37 10.90 -1.22
C ILE A 75 -10.06 12.03 -0.43
N LEU A 76 -10.64 13.02 -1.12
CA LEU A 76 -11.38 14.12 -0.49
C LEU A 76 -12.59 13.64 0.31
N ILE A 77 -13.40 12.74 -0.27
CA ILE A 77 -14.60 12.19 0.39
C ILE A 77 -14.21 11.44 1.65
N GLU A 78 -13.23 10.54 1.54
CA GLU A 78 -12.78 9.72 2.67
C GLU A 78 -12.09 10.56 3.75
N GLY A 79 -11.28 11.54 3.34
CA GLY A 79 -10.67 12.51 4.24
C GLY A 79 -11.71 13.26 5.07
N LYS A 80 -12.78 13.73 4.43
CA LYS A 80 -13.90 14.39 5.13
C LYS A 80 -14.61 13.46 6.12
N LEU A 81 -14.83 12.19 5.76
CA LEU A 81 -15.42 11.21 6.67
C LEU A 81 -14.55 10.92 7.90
N LEU A 82 -13.22 11.11 7.77
CA LEU A 82 -12.24 10.88 8.83
C LEU A 82 -11.83 12.16 9.57
N ASN A 83 -12.42 13.33 9.27
CA ASN A 83 -12.01 14.64 9.79
C ASN A 83 -10.53 14.96 9.47
N GLN A 84 -10.09 14.64 8.26
CA GLN A 84 -8.75 14.86 7.70
C GLN A 84 -8.83 15.72 6.44
N GLU A 85 -9.78 16.67 6.38
CA GLU A 85 -10.09 17.44 5.17
C GLU A 85 -8.88 18.20 4.62
N PHE A 86 -8.08 18.79 5.50
CA PHE A 86 -6.92 19.58 5.10
C PHE A 86 -5.88 18.72 4.37
N ASP A 87 -5.50 17.59 4.96
CA ASP A 87 -4.55 16.65 4.36
C ASP A 87 -5.11 16.07 3.07
N ALA A 88 -6.39 15.68 3.06
CA ALA A 88 -7.04 15.14 1.88
C ALA A 88 -7.09 16.15 0.72
N GLN A 89 -7.29 17.43 1.03
CA GLN A 89 -7.25 18.50 0.04
C GLN A 89 -5.87 18.66 -0.57
N GLN A 90 -4.82 18.69 0.26
CA GLN A 90 -3.44 18.75 -0.24
C GLN A 90 -3.12 17.55 -1.13
N MET A 91 -3.47 16.34 -0.71
CA MET A 91 -3.22 15.12 -1.50
C MET A 91 -3.99 15.10 -2.82
N GLY A 92 -5.26 15.52 -2.79
CA GLY A 92 -6.10 15.59 -3.99
C GLY A 92 -5.57 16.61 -5.00
N ASP A 93 -5.11 17.77 -4.54
CA ASP A 93 -4.55 18.81 -5.40
C ASP A 93 -3.19 18.39 -5.97
N GLU A 94 -2.33 17.76 -5.18
CA GLU A 94 -1.06 17.20 -5.66
C GLU A 94 -1.27 16.18 -6.79
N LEU A 95 -2.28 15.32 -6.67
CA LEU A 95 -2.60 14.33 -7.69
C LEU A 95 -3.14 14.98 -8.98
N LYS A 96 -4.00 15.99 -8.85
CA LYS A 96 -4.56 16.76 -10.00
C LYS A 96 -3.52 17.61 -10.73
N CYS A 97 -2.45 18.04 -10.06
CA CYS A 97 -1.39 18.84 -10.66
C CYS A 97 -0.40 18.03 -11.52
N CYS A 98 -0.49 16.70 -11.53
CA CYS A 98 0.38 15.84 -12.32
C CYS A 98 0.11 16.00 -13.84
N LYS A 99 1.17 15.99 -14.64
CA LYS A 99 1.15 16.29 -16.09
C LYS A 99 1.54 15.11 -16.98
N SER A 100 1.77 13.93 -16.40
CA SER A 100 2.03 12.72 -17.16
C SER A 100 1.62 11.50 -16.38
N ASP A 101 1.39 10.38 -17.08
CA ASP A 101 1.10 9.09 -16.45
C ASP A 101 2.19 8.70 -15.45
N GLU A 102 3.46 8.96 -15.77
CA GLU A 102 4.59 8.68 -14.87
C GLU A 102 4.56 9.54 -13.60
N GLU A 103 4.23 10.84 -13.74
CA GLU A 103 4.04 11.71 -12.58
C GLU A 103 2.86 11.26 -11.72
N ILE A 104 1.74 10.87 -12.33
CA ILE A 104 0.55 10.37 -11.64
C ILE A 104 0.89 9.12 -10.83
N LYS A 105 1.55 8.13 -11.45
CA LYS A 105 1.96 6.88 -10.80
C LYS A 105 2.87 7.12 -9.59
N ARG A 106 3.91 7.93 -9.77
CA ARG A 106 4.85 8.28 -8.69
C ARG A 106 4.15 9.08 -7.59
N CYS A 107 3.25 9.99 -7.95
CA CYS A 107 2.48 10.77 -6.99
C CYS A 107 1.59 9.84 -6.15
N ALA A 108 0.81 8.97 -6.78
CA ALA A 108 -0.04 7.99 -6.10
C ALA A 108 0.77 7.11 -5.12
N ALA A 109 1.91 6.56 -5.57
CA ALA A 109 2.78 5.75 -4.73
C ALA A 109 3.34 6.54 -3.53
N ARG A 110 3.78 7.79 -3.76
CA ARG A 110 4.25 8.67 -2.70
C ARG A 110 3.16 8.97 -1.69
N LEU A 111 1.95 9.36 -2.15
CA LEU A 111 0.81 9.65 -1.30
C LEU A 111 0.40 8.45 -0.44
N TYR A 112 0.40 7.24 -1.02
CA TYR A 112 0.14 6.00 -0.28
C TYR A 112 1.23 5.68 0.76
N SER A 113 2.49 5.95 0.43
CA SER A 113 3.61 5.71 1.35
C SER A 113 3.82 6.81 2.40
N ALA A 114 3.13 7.94 2.26
CA ALA A 114 3.18 9.04 3.19
C ALA A 114 2.65 8.59 4.56
N GLU A 115 3.16 9.22 5.62
CA GLU A 115 2.69 8.99 6.98
C GLU A 115 1.35 9.70 7.20
N SER A 116 0.31 9.19 6.54
CA SER A 116 -1.00 9.83 6.46
C SER A 116 -2.14 8.84 6.73
N PHE A 117 -3.37 9.37 6.77
CA PHE A 117 -4.57 8.55 6.91
C PHE A 117 -4.75 7.57 5.74
N LEU A 118 -4.23 7.91 4.55
CA LEU A 118 -4.52 7.19 3.31
C LEU A 118 -3.96 5.76 3.33
N TYR A 119 -2.72 5.59 3.79
CA TYR A 119 -2.12 4.27 3.96
C TYR A 119 -2.97 3.36 4.86
N LYS A 120 -3.37 3.90 6.02
CA LYS A 120 -4.11 3.17 7.06
C LYS A 120 -5.49 2.77 6.53
N LEU A 121 -6.22 3.74 5.99
CA LEU A 121 -7.54 3.54 5.42
C LEU A 121 -7.52 2.48 4.32
N LEU A 122 -6.59 2.60 3.36
CA LEU A 122 -6.53 1.67 2.24
C LEU A 122 -6.13 0.27 2.70
N SER A 123 -5.12 0.15 3.56
CA SER A 123 -4.67 -1.14 4.09
C SER A 123 -5.80 -1.84 4.86
N GLN A 124 -6.50 -1.13 5.74
CA GLN A 124 -7.64 -1.68 6.47
C GLN A 124 -8.79 -2.10 5.55
N THR A 125 -9.10 -1.28 4.54
CA THR A 125 -10.16 -1.59 3.57
C THR A 125 -9.85 -2.87 2.80
N LEU A 126 -8.60 -3.04 2.36
CA LEU A 126 -8.16 -4.24 1.63
C LEU A 126 -8.11 -5.48 2.53
N ILE A 127 -7.65 -5.34 3.78
CA ILE A 127 -7.62 -6.45 4.76
C ILE A 127 -9.03 -6.93 5.12
N ASN A 128 -9.97 -6.00 5.28
CA ASN A 128 -11.34 -6.29 5.69
C ASN A 128 -12.27 -6.63 4.52
N GLU A 129 -11.75 -6.73 3.30
CA GLU A 129 -12.54 -6.95 2.08
C GLU A 129 -13.69 -5.93 1.94
N GLY A 130 -13.43 -4.69 2.36
CA GLY A 130 -14.42 -3.62 2.47
C GLY A 130 -14.83 -3.06 1.11
N MET A 131 -15.76 -3.73 0.42
CA MET A 131 -16.23 -3.32 -0.91
C MET A 131 -17.03 -2.01 -0.93
N SER A 132 -17.49 -1.53 0.23
CA SER A 132 -18.24 -0.27 0.34
C SER A 132 -17.45 0.97 -0.09
N LYS A 133 -16.11 0.86 -0.17
CA LYS A 133 -15.21 1.95 -0.54
C LYS A 133 -14.60 1.77 -1.94
N ILE A 134 -15.14 0.86 -2.74
CA ILE A 134 -14.60 0.62 -4.09
C ILE A 134 -14.73 1.85 -4.99
N GLU A 135 -15.82 2.62 -4.87
CA GLU A 135 -16.05 3.82 -5.67
C GLU A 135 -15.08 4.96 -5.30
N THR A 136 -14.68 5.04 -4.02
CA THR A 136 -13.79 6.10 -3.52
C THR A 136 -12.31 5.72 -3.62
N LEU A 137 -11.95 4.49 -3.25
CA LEU A 137 -10.54 4.04 -3.18
C LEU A 137 -10.10 3.22 -4.38
N GLY A 138 -11.03 2.66 -5.17
CA GLY A 138 -10.74 1.88 -6.39
C GLY A 138 -9.86 2.61 -7.40
N PRO A 139 -10.14 3.88 -7.74
CA PRO A 139 -9.28 4.64 -8.66
C PRO A 139 -7.83 4.73 -8.16
N LEU A 140 -7.62 4.99 -6.86
CA LEU A 140 -6.27 5.05 -6.28
C LEU A 140 -5.56 3.69 -6.34
N CYS A 141 -6.25 2.60 -6.01
CA CYS A 141 -5.72 1.24 -6.16
C CYS A 141 -5.27 0.96 -7.58
N HIS A 142 -6.05 1.37 -8.59
CA HIS A 142 -5.69 1.21 -9.99
C HIS A 142 -4.40 1.96 -10.33
N LEU A 143 -4.24 3.21 -9.87
CA LEU A 143 -3.00 3.98 -10.07
C LEU A 143 -1.77 3.34 -9.41
N LEU A 144 -1.93 2.80 -8.18
CA LEU A 144 -0.86 2.10 -7.47
C LEU A 144 -0.44 0.83 -8.20
N ASN A 145 -1.41 0.06 -8.69
CA ASN A 145 -1.15 -1.14 -9.49
C ASN A 145 -0.40 -0.81 -10.77
N ALA A 146 -0.81 0.25 -11.47
CA ALA A 146 -0.14 0.72 -12.69
C ALA A 146 1.32 1.16 -12.47
N ASN A 147 1.71 1.49 -11.23
CA ASN A 147 3.08 1.80 -10.83
C ASN A 147 3.91 0.54 -10.53
N MET A 148 3.29 -0.55 -10.04
CA MET A 148 4.01 -1.78 -9.66
C MET A 148 4.55 -2.58 -10.85
N TYR A 149 3.94 -2.47 -12.03
CA TYR A 149 4.38 -3.18 -13.25
C TYR A 149 5.53 -2.53 -14.00
N CYS A 150 6.09 -1.41 -13.52
CA CYS A 150 7.13 -0.67 -14.25
C CYS A 150 8.54 -1.27 -14.13
N ASP A 151 8.83 -2.11 -13.12
CA ASP A 151 10.17 -2.71 -12.91
C ASP A 151 10.06 -4.09 -12.24
N VAL A 152 9.45 -5.06 -12.93
CA VAL A 152 9.44 -6.45 -12.44
C VAL A 152 10.84 -7.04 -12.67
N SER A 153 11.62 -7.15 -11.60
CA SER A 153 12.88 -7.89 -11.63
C SER A 153 12.57 -9.38 -11.80
N ASP A 154 13.07 -10.00 -12.87
CA ASP A 154 12.96 -11.46 -13.12
C ASP A 154 13.70 -12.33 -12.07
N LYS A 155 14.40 -11.70 -11.13
CA LYS A 155 15.12 -12.40 -10.06
C LYS A 155 14.21 -12.58 -8.87
N GLU A 156 14.05 -13.83 -8.46
CA GLU A 156 13.46 -14.19 -7.18
C GLU A 156 14.19 -13.44 -6.06
N GLN A 157 13.45 -12.60 -5.35
CA GLN A 157 13.96 -11.79 -4.25
C GLN A 157 13.22 -12.16 -2.97
N ILE A 158 13.98 -12.58 -1.96
CA ILE A 158 13.45 -12.81 -0.62
C ILE A 158 13.41 -11.46 0.11
N VAL A 159 12.24 -11.09 0.62
CA VAL A 159 12.02 -9.90 1.43
C VAL A 159 11.58 -10.30 2.84
N TYR A 160 11.95 -9.49 3.84
CA TYR A 160 11.58 -9.71 5.23
C TYR A 160 10.73 -8.55 5.73
N ARG A 161 9.58 -8.85 6.33
CA ARG A 161 8.73 -7.90 7.04
C ARG A 161 8.71 -8.28 8.52
N GLY A 162 9.01 -7.32 9.39
CA GLY A 162 8.85 -7.50 10.83
C GLY A 162 7.39 -7.33 11.21
N GLU A 163 6.84 -8.32 11.92
CA GLU A 163 5.47 -8.29 12.44
C GLU A 163 5.52 -8.51 13.96
N ASN A 164 4.70 -7.77 14.71
CA ASN A 164 4.54 -8.00 16.15
C ASN A 164 3.50 -9.10 16.35
N LEU A 165 3.96 -10.35 16.41
CA LEU A 165 3.08 -11.50 16.63
C LEU A 165 2.81 -11.67 18.13
N THR A 166 1.54 -11.90 18.48
CA THR A 166 1.19 -12.32 19.83
C THR A 166 1.62 -13.77 20.07
N ASP A 167 1.84 -14.14 21.33
CA ASP A 167 2.19 -15.52 21.70
C ASP A 167 1.15 -16.53 21.17
N GLY A 168 -0.14 -16.16 21.15
CA GLY A 168 -1.19 -17.00 20.59
C GLY A 168 -1.03 -17.28 19.09
N ILE A 169 -0.67 -16.26 18.30
CA ILE A 169 -0.42 -16.41 16.85
C ILE A 169 0.88 -17.22 16.63
N LEU A 170 1.91 -17.00 17.44
CA LEU A 170 3.15 -17.79 17.37
C LEU A 170 2.91 -19.28 17.63
N GLU A 171 2.08 -19.62 18.61
CA GLU A 171 1.71 -21.01 18.89
C GLU A 171 0.84 -21.62 17.77
N GLU A 172 0.03 -20.83 17.08
CA GLU A 172 -0.70 -21.28 15.89
C GLU A 172 0.26 -21.64 14.74
N TYR A 173 1.27 -20.81 14.45
CA TYR A 173 2.29 -21.10 13.45
C TYR A 173 3.12 -22.35 13.76
N LYS A 174 3.46 -22.56 15.04
CA LYS A 174 4.20 -23.76 15.45
C LYS A 174 3.40 -25.05 15.26
N LYS A 175 2.06 -24.99 15.24
CA LYS A 175 1.19 -26.14 15.04
C LYS A 175 0.90 -26.44 13.57
N SER A 176 1.15 -25.49 12.67
CA SER A 176 0.88 -25.62 11.23
C SER A 176 2.09 -26.14 10.42
N TYR A 177 3.21 -26.42 11.08
CA TYR A 177 4.41 -27.09 10.55
C TYR A 177 4.76 -28.33 11.38
#